data_AF-A0A1V5U2Q7-F1
#
_entry.id   AF-A0A1V5U2Q7-F1
#
_cell.length_a   1.000
_cell.length_b   1.000
_cell.length_c   1.000
_cell.angle_alpha   90.00
_cell.angle_beta   90.00
_cell.angle_gamma   90.00
#
_symmetry.space_group_name_H-M   'P 1'
#
loop_
_entity.id
_entity.type
_entity.pdbx_description
1 polymer ?
#
loop_
_entity_poly.entity_id
_entity_poly.type
_entity_poly.pdbx_seq_one_letter_code
_entity_poly.pdbx_strand_id
1 'polypeptide(L)'
;MKQLVTERLVLRAFRREDFAAVHAYASTVENTIYMPFGPNSEQETRAFIDRSIAAWSEEPLRQYGFAVTRKDTGEVVGGCELSLVPSGNEGEIGWMLRRDCWRQGFGTELGRALLALAFDGLGLHRVFAICDAQNQASFGLMEKLGMRREGLFLEARVPNKLSDAPYGDELRYAMLESEWRIRQEMDAYNALPCAFDGFPDMPLLDDGEIRLVCEKKLPAEPEKKYVPSYEFAVCRGSEKIGTVNLRVGYTDALYYCGHIGYGIDEKYRGRGYAGAACRLLVSVARLHGMKKLIITNNVENAASRRVCEKLGARLVRRARVPEWSGIYADGIRFANIFELSGD
;
A
#
# COMPACT_ATOMS: atom_id res chain seq x y z
N MET A 1 15.11 -15.67 14.08
CA MET A 1 15.15 -15.84 12.62
C MET A 1 16.38 -15.12 12.08
N LYS A 2 17.35 -15.82 11.48
CA LYS A 2 18.63 -15.21 11.02
C LYS A 2 18.72 -14.98 9.50
N GLN A 3 17.62 -15.25 8.79
CA GLN A 3 17.54 -15.11 7.34
C GLN A 3 16.09 -14.89 6.89
N LEU A 4 15.90 -14.08 5.84
CA LEU A 4 14.67 -13.93 5.06
C LEU A 4 14.97 -14.31 3.61
N VAL A 5 14.04 -14.98 2.94
CA VAL A 5 14.16 -15.38 1.54
C VAL A 5 13.03 -14.76 0.75
N THR A 6 13.37 -14.09 -0.34
CA THR A 6 12.42 -13.50 -1.28
C THR A 6 12.51 -14.25 -2.62
N GLU A 7 11.89 -13.68 -3.66
CA GLU A 7 11.94 -14.26 -5.01
C GLU A 7 13.38 -14.37 -5.52
N ARG A 8 14.15 -13.28 -5.46
CA ARG A 8 15.49 -13.14 -6.04
C ARG A 8 16.59 -12.91 -4.99
N LEU A 9 16.24 -12.60 -3.74
CA LEU A 9 17.20 -12.24 -2.69
C LEU A 9 17.15 -13.20 -1.50
N VAL A 10 18.28 -13.26 -0.81
CA VAL A 10 18.43 -13.84 0.51
C VAL A 10 19.03 -12.76 1.41
N LEU A 11 18.26 -12.33 2.41
CA LEU A 11 18.68 -11.37 3.43
C LEU A 11 19.16 -12.20 4.61
N ARG A 12 20.45 -12.18 4.91
CA ARG A 12 21.05 -13.03 5.96
C ARG A 12 21.95 -12.22 6.87
N ALA A 13 22.18 -12.68 8.09
CA ALA A 13 23.18 -12.06 8.96
C ALA A 13 24.52 -11.87 8.22
N PHE A 14 25.18 -10.75 8.50
CA PHE A 14 26.52 -10.49 7.98
C PHE A 14 27.52 -11.56 8.45
N ARG A 15 28.57 -11.75 7.67
CA ARG A 15 29.70 -12.61 7.97
C ARG A 15 30.99 -11.85 7.72
N ARG A 16 32.08 -12.23 8.39
CA ARG A 16 33.37 -11.53 8.23
C ARG A 16 33.90 -11.63 6.80
N GLU A 17 33.56 -12.70 6.10
CA GLU A 17 33.90 -12.95 4.70
C GLU A 17 33.21 -11.96 3.74
N ASP A 18 32.15 -11.27 4.18
CA ASP A 18 31.47 -10.26 3.37
C ASP A 18 32.30 -8.98 3.20
N PHE A 19 33.42 -8.83 3.92
CA PHE A 19 34.25 -7.63 3.95
C PHE A 19 34.52 -7.05 2.57
N ALA A 20 34.99 -7.87 1.61
CA ALA A 20 35.35 -7.37 0.28
C ALA A 20 34.14 -6.75 -0.43
N ALA A 21 32.99 -7.41 -0.38
CA ALA A 21 31.77 -6.93 -1.05
C ALA A 21 31.15 -5.73 -0.34
N VAL A 22 31.14 -5.72 0.99
CA VAL A 22 30.64 -4.59 1.80
C VAL A 22 31.53 -3.36 1.59
N HIS A 23 32.85 -3.53 1.63
CA HIS A 23 33.79 -2.44 1.43
C HIS A 23 33.63 -1.83 0.03
N ALA A 24 33.47 -2.69 -0.99
CA ALA A 24 33.35 -2.26 -2.38
C ALA A 24 32.20 -1.26 -2.65
N TYR A 25 31.13 -1.24 -1.85
CA TYR A 25 30.10 -0.21 -1.94
C TYR A 25 30.19 0.84 -0.81
N ALA A 26 30.68 0.48 0.37
CA ALA A 26 30.76 1.39 1.51
C ALA A 26 31.91 2.41 1.39
N SER A 27 32.91 2.14 0.56
CA SER A 27 34.03 3.05 0.26
C SER A 27 33.83 3.86 -1.03
N THR A 28 32.68 3.74 -1.69
CA THR A 28 32.39 4.44 -2.95
C THR A 28 31.58 5.70 -2.67
N VAL A 29 32.11 6.85 -3.10
CA VAL A 29 31.50 8.18 -2.92
C VAL A 29 30.05 8.20 -3.40
N GLU A 30 29.79 7.65 -4.57
CA GLU A 30 28.46 7.60 -5.17
C GLU A 30 27.43 6.82 -4.34
N ASN A 31 27.90 5.85 -3.54
CA ASN A 31 27.06 5.06 -2.66
C ASN A 31 26.81 5.74 -1.32
N THR A 32 27.74 6.57 -0.85
CA THR A 32 27.70 7.18 0.49
C THR A 32 27.35 8.66 0.49
N ILE A 33 27.14 9.29 -0.67
CA ILE A 33 26.89 10.74 -0.80
C ILE A 33 25.73 11.26 0.07
N TYR A 34 24.75 10.43 0.43
CA TYR A 34 23.61 10.81 1.28
C TYR A 34 23.63 10.16 2.67
N MET A 35 24.72 9.49 3.02
CA MET A 35 24.85 8.77 4.28
C MET A 35 25.58 9.63 5.30
N PRO A 36 25.23 9.53 6.60
CA PRO A 36 25.95 10.24 7.66
C PRO A 36 27.37 9.67 7.89
N PHE A 37 27.74 8.63 7.14
CA PHE A 37 29.03 7.95 7.18
C PHE A 37 29.58 7.81 5.77
N GLY A 38 30.83 7.37 5.71
CA GLY A 38 31.50 7.04 4.47
C GLY A 38 32.00 8.26 3.69
N PRO A 39 32.80 8.05 2.63
CA PRO A 39 33.35 6.75 2.21
C PRO A 39 34.16 6.09 3.33
N ASN A 40 33.91 4.80 3.56
CA ASN A 40 34.51 4.08 4.67
C ASN A 40 35.95 3.67 4.32
N SER A 41 36.84 3.79 5.30
CA SER A 41 38.08 3.03 5.36
C SER A 41 37.82 1.53 5.55
N GLU A 42 38.84 0.71 5.32
CA GLU A 42 38.76 -0.73 5.63
C GLU A 42 38.44 -0.98 7.11
N GLN A 43 39.05 -0.20 8.01
CA GLN A 43 38.83 -0.33 9.46
C GLN A 43 37.38 -0.03 9.83
N GLU A 44 36.80 1.05 9.31
CA GLU A 44 35.39 1.39 9.54
C GLU A 44 34.45 0.30 9.01
N THR A 45 34.80 -0.30 7.86
CA THR A 45 34.02 -1.38 7.26
C THR A 45 34.06 -2.66 8.10
N ARG A 46 35.26 -3.07 8.57
CA ARG A 46 35.41 -4.23 9.47
C ARG A 46 34.64 -4.01 10.78
N ALA A 47 34.77 -2.81 11.36
CA ALA A 47 34.07 -2.45 12.58
C ALA A 47 32.53 -2.45 12.41
N PHE A 48 32.01 -2.01 11.26
CA PHE A 48 30.59 -2.14 10.94
C PHE A 48 30.15 -3.60 10.90
N ILE A 49 30.85 -4.46 10.16
CA ILE A 49 30.52 -5.88 10.05
C ILE A 49 30.54 -6.57 11.42
N ASP A 50 31.59 -6.36 12.22
CA ASP A 50 31.71 -6.96 13.54
C ASP A 50 30.58 -6.48 14.48
N ARG A 51 30.20 -5.19 14.45
CA ARG A 51 29.04 -4.68 15.20
C ARG A 51 27.74 -5.33 14.74
N SER A 52 27.49 -5.41 13.43
CA SER A 52 26.27 -6.05 12.90
C SER A 52 26.20 -7.53 13.25
N ILE A 53 27.33 -8.24 13.32
CA ILE A 53 27.38 -9.64 13.77
C ILE A 53 27.07 -9.74 15.27
N ALA A 54 27.69 -8.88 16.09
CA ALA A 54 27.51 -8.88 17.54
C ALA A 54 26.07 -8.56 17.95
N ALA A 55 25.41 -7.64 17.24
CA ALA A 55 24.03 -7.22 17.50
C ALA A 55 23.03 -8.39 17.47
N TRP A 56 23.28 -9.43 16.66
CA TRP A 56 22.45 -10.65 16.64
C TRP A 56 22.51 -11.49 17.92
N SER A 57 23.43 -11.18 18.83
CA SER A 57 23.59 -11.85 20.13
C SER A 57 23.13 -10.98 21.30
N GLU A 58 22.56 -9.79 21.04
CA GLU A 58 21.98 -8.94 22.08
C GLU A 58 20.71 -9.56 22.66
N GLU A 59 20.52 -9.39 23.97
CA GLU A 59 19.29 -9.76 24.68
C GLU A 59 18.72 -8.54 25.42
N PRO A 60 17.51 -8.06 25.06
CA PRO A 60 16.69 -8.52 23.93
C PRO A 60 17.30 -8.11 22.57
N LEU A 61 17.06 -8.92 21.53
CA LEU A 61 17.49 -8.62 20.16
C LEU A 61 16.74 -7.38 19.64
N ARG A 62 17.50 -6.33 19.32
CA ARG A 62 16.94 -5.04 18.86
C ARG A 62 17.31 -4.65 17.43
N GLN A 63 18.32 -5.28 16.85
CA GLN A 63 18.81 -4.93 15.52
C GLN A 63 18.86 -6.17 14.63
N TYR A 64 18.15 -6.09 13.51
CA TYR A 64 18.08 -7.13 12.50
C TYR A 64 18.86 -6.65 11.27
N GLY A 65 20.19 -6.70 11.37
CA GLY A 65 21.10 -6.30 10.29
C GLY A 65 21.38 -7.46 9.33
N PHE A 66 21.13 -7.24 8.04
CA PHE A 66 21.27 -8.25 6.98
C PHE A 66 22.22 -7.79 5.86
N ALA A 67 23.10 -8.69 5.44
CA ALA A 67 23.67 -8.66 4.10
C ALA A 67 22.59 -9.10 3.11
N VAL A 68 22.45 -8.35 2.03
CA VAL A 68 21.52 -8.65 0.93
C VAL A 68 22.29 -9.43 -0.12
N THR A 69 21.94 -10.70 -0.32
CA THR A 69 22.60 -11.57 -1.30
C THR A 69 21.65 -11.95 -2.42
N ARG A 70 22.18 -12.06 -3.64
CA ARG A 70 21.45 -12.62 -4.77
C ARG A 70 21.32 -14.13 -4.60
N LYS A 71 20.11 -14.64 -4.84
CA LYS A 71 19.78 -16.06 -4.66
C LYS A 71 20.45 -16.97 -5.70
N ASP A 72 20.66 -16.47 -6.92
CA ASP A 72 21.24 -17.23 -8.04
C ASP A 72 22.77 -17.33 -8.00
N THR A 73 23.44 -16.31 -7.47
CA THR A 73 24.91 -16.20 -7.47
C THR A 73 25.54 -16.26 -6.08
N GLY A 74 24.76 -16.01 -5.03
CA GLY A 74 25.26 -15.85 -3.66
C GLY A 74 25.98 -14.53 -3.42
N GLU A 75 26.08 -13.66 -4.44
CA GLU A 75 26.80 -12.39 -4.38
C GLU A 75 26.12 -11.41 -3.42
N VAL A 76 26.90 -10.74 -2.56
CA VAL A 76 26.43 -9.63 -1.72
C VAL A 76 26.25 -8.38 -2.58
N VAL A 77 25.02 -7.89 -2.66
CA VAL A 77 24.61 -6.72 -3.45
C VAL A 77 24.26 -5.51 -2.60
N GLY A 78 24.35 -5.63 -1.27
CA GLY A 78 24.09 -4.53 -0.35
C GLY A 78 23.89 -4.98 1.09
N GLY A 79 23.37 -4.06 1.90
CA GLY A 79 22.95 -4.29 3.28
C GLY A 79 21.60 -3.64 3.57
N CYS A 80 20.87 -4.19 4.52
CA CYS A 80 19.64 -3.59 5.02
C CYS A 80 19.45 -3.93 6.50
N GLU A 81 18.63 -3.13 7.18
CA GLU A 81 18.39 -3.31 8.61
C GLU A 81 16.95 -2.98 9.00
N LEU A 82 16.51 -3.62 10.08
CA LEU A 82 15.37 -3.22 10.89
C LEU A 82 15.86 -3.04 12.33
N SER A 83 15.75 -1.84 12.88
CA SER A 83 16.17 -1.47 14.23
C SER A 83 14.97 -1.14 15.10
N LEU A 84 14.80 -1.80 16.23
CA LEU A 84 13.69 -1.59 17.15
C LEU A 84 13.93 -0.36 18.01
N VAL A 85 12.92 0.51 18.10
CA VAL A 85 12.92 1.64 19.04
C VAL A 85 12.71 1.08 20.45
N PRO A 86 13.35 1.63 21.50
CA PRO A 86 13.20 1.15 22.88
C PRO A 86 11.75 1.10 23.40
N SER A 87 10.81 1.85 22.81
CA SER A 87 9.37 1.78 23.13
C SER A 87 8.73 0.43 22.79
N GLY A 88 9.37 -0.36 21.91
CA GLY A 88 8.97 -1.73 21.56
C GLY A 88 7.83 -1.85 20.54
N ASN A 89 7.17 -0.77 20.14
CA ASN A 89 6.10 -0.82 19.12
C ASN A 89 6.46 -0.16 17.77
N GLU A 90 7.68 0.41 17.66
CA GLU A 90 8.19 1.02 16.44
C GLU A 90 9.51 0.41 15.99
N GLY A 91 9.76 0.42 14.68
CA GLY A 91 11.04 0.06 14.11
C GLY A 91 11.45 1.00 12.98
N GLU A 92 12.75 1.22 12.86
CA GLU A 92 13.36 1.92 11.73
C GLU A 92 13.87 0.91 10.70
N ILE A 93 13.57 1.13 9.42
CA ILE A 93 14.18 0.34 8.34
C ILE A 93 15.17 1.19 7.52
N GLY A 94 16.28 0.56 7.16
CA GLY A 94 17.35 1.18 6.38
C GLY A 94 17.91 0.24 5.32
N TRP A 95 18.50 0.81 4.26
CA TRP A 95 19.10 0.03 3.18
C TRP A 95 20.24 0.78 2.49
N MET A 96 21.15 0.00 1.91
CA MET A 96 22.16 0.45 0.97
C MET A 96 22.41 -0.67 -0.03
N LEU A 97 22.23 -0.39 -1.31
CA LEU A 97 22.53 -1.32 -2.40
C LEU A 97 23.75 -0.83 -3.17
N ARG A 98 24.56 -1.76 -3.68
CA ARG A 98 25.63 -1.47 -4.63
C ARG A 98 25.04 -0.80 -5.87
N ARG A 99 25.77 0.18 -6.43
CA ARG A 99 25.26 1.06 -7.49
C ARG A 99 24.79 0.32 -8.75
N ASP A 100 25.53 -0.70 -9.16
CA ASP A 100 25.20 -1.55 -10.31
C ASP A 100 23.89 -2.34 -10.12
N CYS A 101 23.39 -2.46 -8.89
CA CYS A 101 22.15 -3.16 -8.53
C CYS A 101 20.94 -2.23 -8.40
N TRP A 102 21.12 -0.92 -8.63
CA TRP A 102 20.03 0.06 -8.56
C TRP A 102 19.06 -0.10 -9.73
N ARG A 103 17.82 0.35 -9.53
CA ARG A 103 16.75 0.37 -10.56
C ARG A 103 16.35 -1.00 -11.13
N GLN A 104 16.77 -2.10 -10.50
CA GLN A 104 16.40 -3.48 -10.87
C GLN A 104 15.29 -4.08 -9.99
N GLY A 105 14.71 -3.28 -9.09
CA GLY A 105 13.63 -3.69 -8.19
C GLY A 105 14.09 -4.31 -6.87
N PHE A 106 15.39 -4.55 -6.66
CA PHE A 106 15.90 -5.15 -5.42
C PHE A 106 15.57 -4.34 -4.16
N GLY A 107 15.60 -3.00 -4.23
CA GLY A 107 15.24 -2.13 -3.10
C GLY A 107 13.78 -2.30 -2.67
N THR A 108 12.85 -2.42 -3.62
CA THR A 108 11.44 -2.67 -3.32
C THR A 108 11.23 -4.07 -2.76
N GLU A 109 11.95 -5.06 -3.29
CA GLU A 109 11.88 -6.44 -2.83
C GLU A 109 12.38 -6.61 -1.39
N LEU A 110 13.58 -6.10 -1.07
CA LEU A 110 14.11 -6.16 0.30
C LEU A 110 13.27 -5.32 1.27
N GLY A 111 12.79 -4.14 0.85
CA GLY A 111 12.00 -3.27 1.71
C GLY A 111 10.67 -3.92 2.10
N ARG A 112 10.01 -4.62 1.16
CA ARG A 112 8.81 -5.43 1.47
C ARG A 112 9.12 -6.56 2.44
N ALA A 113 10.27 -7.21 2.32
CA ALA A 113 10.68 -8.26 3.25
C ALA A 113 10.92 -7.71 4.67
N LEU A 114 11.50 -6.51 4.80
CA LEU A 114 11.66 -5.84 6.09
C LEU A 114 10.32 -5.41 6.70
N LEU A 115 9.39 -4.88 5.90
CA LEU A 115 8.04 -4.54 6.37
C LEU A 115 7.28 -5.79 6.83
N ALA A 116 7.37 -6.90 6.10
CA ALA A 116 6.78 -8.18 6.51
C ALA A 116 7.42 -8.70 7.80
N LEU A 117 8.75 -8.63 7.95
CA LEU A 117 9.41 -8.97 9.22
C LEU A 117 8.87 -8.11 10.37
N ALA A 118 8.78 -6.79 10.17
CA ALA A 118 8.34 -5.85 11.19
C ALA A 118 6.88 -6.06 11.61
N PHE A 119 5.95 -6.11 10.66
CA PHE A 119 4.52 -6.19 10.94
C PHE A 119 4.01 -7.61 11.18
N ASP A 120 4.50 -8.59 10.43
CA ASP A 120 4.00 -9.97 10.50
C ASP A 120 4.84 -10.81 11.45
N GLY A 121 6.17 -10.61 11.44
CA GLY A 121 7.10 -11.35 12.28
C GLY A 121 7.20 -10.83 13.71
N LEU A 122 7.29 -9.50 13.87
CA LEU A 122 7.52 -8.85 15.17
C LEU A 122 6.27 -8.16 15.74
N GLY A 123 5.21 -8.00 14.95
CA GLY A 123 3.96 -7.38 15.40
C GLY A 123 4.11 -5.89 15.74
N LEU A 124 5.06 -5.18 15.11
CA LEU A 124 5.24 -3.76 15.35
C LEU A 124 3.99 -2.99 14.93
N HIS A 125 3.67 -1.92 15.68
CA HIS A 125 2.55 -1.06 15.34
C HIS A 125 2.90 -0.11 14.19
N ARG A 126 4.18 0.27 14.10
CA ARG A 126 4.66 1.31 13.21
C ARG A 126 6.08 1.03 12.71
N VAL A 127 6.34 1.34 11.46
CA VAL A 127 7.67 1.30 10.86
C VAL A 127 7.96 2.65 10.23
N PHE A 128 9.14 3.20 10.46
CA PHE A 128 9.58 4.44 9.82
C PHE A 128 10.91 4.27 9.10
N ALA A 129 11.22 5.21 8.23
CA ALA A 129 12.48 5.30 7.52
C ALA A 129 12.82 6.77 7.33
N ILE A 130 14.11 7.08 7.38
CA ILE A 130 14.64 8.44 7.22
C ILE A 130 15.62 8.48 6.05
N CYS A 131 15.68 9.62 5.37
CA CYS A 131 16.75 9.86 4.39
C CYS A 131 17.08 11.34 4.30
N ASP A 132 18.24 11.62 3.71
CA ASP A 132 18.56 12.96 3.22
C ASP A 132 17.49 13.45 2.24
N ALA A 133 17.04 14.69 2.37
CA ALA A 133 15.98 15.26 1.54
C ALA A 133 16.36 15.34 0.05
N GLN A 134 17.66 15.32 -0.28
CA GLN A 134 18.16 15.30 -1.65
C GLN A 134 18.20 13.87 -2.24
N ASN A 135 18.03 12.82 -1.42
CA ASN A 135 18.11 11.43 -1.86
C ASN A 135 16.78 10.93 -2.49
N GLN A 136 16.56 11.33 -3.74
CA GLN A 136 15.37 10.95 -4.51
C GLN A 136 15.16 9.45 -4.67
N ALA A 137 16.25 8.69 -4.75
CA ALA A 137 16.17 7.24 -4.87
C ALA A 137 15.59 6.61 -3.58
N SER A 138 15.98 7.10 -2.41
CA SER A 138 15.54 6.56 -1.13
C SER A 138 14.09 6.93 -0.81
N PHE A 139 13.73 8.22 -0.90
CA PHE A 139 12.34 8.61 -0.63
C PHE A 139 11.37 8.06 -1.68
N GLY A 140 11.79 7.95 -2.94
CA GLY A 140 10.99 7.32 -3.99
C GLY A 140 10.79 5.82 -3.77
N LEU A 141 11.76 5.15 -3.11
CA LEU A 141 11.58 3.77 -2.65
C LEU A 141 10.59 3.69 -1.47
N MET A 142 10.68 4.58 -0.48
CA MET A 142 9.71 4.64 0.62
C MET A 142 8.27 4.82 0.09
N GLU A 143 8.08 5.68 -0.91
CA GLU A 143 6.78 5.89 -1.57
C GLU A 143 6.31 4.63 -2.31
N LYS A 144 7.20 3.93 -3.02
CA LYS A 144 6.89 2.65 -3.69
C LYS A 144 6.57 1.52 -2.71
N LEU A 145 7.20 1.52 -1.55
CA LEU A 145 6.86 0.63 -0.44
C LEU A 145 5.51 1.01 0.19
N GLY A 146 5.03 2.22 -0.10
CA GLY A 146 3.74 2.70 0.35
C GLY A 146 3.78 3.39 1.71
N MET A 147 4.96 3.82 2.15
CA MET A 147 5.11 4.63 3.34
C MET A 147 4.61 6.05 3.06
N ARG A 148 3.98 6.68 4.04
CA ARG A 148 3.54 8.08 3.98
C ARG A 148 4.66 9.00 4.43
N ARG A 149 4.89 10.09 3.69
CA ARG A 149 5.76 11.19 4.12
C ARG A 149 5.12 11.90 5.30
N GLU A 150 5.81 11.98 6.43
CA GLU A 150 5.29 12.63 7.65
C GLU A 150 5.92 13.99 7.91
N GLY A 151 7.11 14.26 7.39
CA GLY A 151 7.73 15.57 7.53
C GLY A 151 9.03 15.75 6.78
N LEU A 152 9.35 17.03 6.58
CA LEU A 152 10.67 17.54 6.23
C LEU A 152 11.21 18.25 7.47
N PHE A 153 12.35 17.79 7.99
CA PHE A 153 13.00 18.36 9.17
C PHE A 153 14.25 19.09 8.70
N LEU A 154 14.25 20.41 8.86
CA LEU A 154 15.35 21.26 8.42
C LEU A 154 16.55 21.09 9.34
N GLU A 155 17.75 20.98 8.75
CA GLU A 155 19.03 20.87 9.48
C GLU A 155 19.06 19.75 10.54
N ALA A 156 18.26 18.69 10.38
CA ALA A 156 18.12 17.62 11.35
C ALA A 156 19.13 16.48 11.17
N ARG A 157 19.98 16.54 10.13
CA ARG A 157 21.01 15.54 9.84
C ARG A 157 22.40 16.12 10.07
N VAL A 158 23.26 15.30 10.65
CA VAL A 158 24.71 15.55 10.70
C VAL A 158 25.30 15.53 9.29
N PRO A 159 26.39 16.27 9.05
CA PRO A 159 26.97 16.36 7.72
C PRO A 159 27.60 15.03 7.33
N ASN A 160 27.43 14.65 6.06
CA ASN A 160 28.24 13.57 5.50
C ASN A 160 29.70 14.06 5.31
N LYS A 161 30.68 13.14 5.26
CA LYS A 161 32.11 13.51 5.14
C LYS A 161 32.46 14.29 3.86
N LEU A 162 31.54 14.38 2.90
CA LEU A 162 31.70 15.00 1.59
C LEU A 162 31.00 16.36 1.49
N SER A 163 30.32 16.80 2.55
CA SER A 163 29.51 18.01 2.58
C SER A 163 30.22 19.10 3.37
N ASP A 164 30.35 20.29 2.76
CA ASP A 164 30.83 21.50 3.45
C ASP A 164 29.73 22.16 4.30
N ALA A 165 28.46 21.82 4.08
CA ALA A 165 27.35 22.30 4.89
C ALA A 165 27.35 21.60 6.26
N PRO A 166 27.14 22.34 7.36
CA PRO A 166 27.22 21.78 8.72
C PRO A 166 26.05 20.85 9.08
N TYR A 167 24.93 20.97 8.37
CA TYR A 167 23.73 20.17 8.57
C TYR A 167 23.01 19.91 7.23
N GLY A 168 22.22 18.84 7.19
CA GLY A 168 21.35 18.50 6.06
C GLY A 168 19.90 18.32 6.48
N ASP A 169 19.00 18.42 5.51
CA ASP A 169 17.56 18.23 5.74
C ASP A 169 17.18 16.75 5.72
N GLU A 170 16.23 16.36 6.56
CA GLU A 170 15.73 14.98 6.67
C GLU A 170 14.29 14.86 6.20
N LEU A 171 14.05 13.87 5.34
CA LEU A 171 12.70 13.37 5.11
C LEU A 171 12.41 12.18 6.00
N ARG A 172 11.24 12.20 6.64
CA ARG A 172 10.72 11.07 7.43
C ARG A 172 9.49 10.47 6.78
N TYR A 173 9.50 9.17 6.63
CA TYR A 173 8.39 8.37 6.15
C TYR A 173 7.98 7.34 7.19
N ALA A 174 6.70 6.98 7.23
CA ALA A 174 6.22 5.92 8.09
C ALA A 174 5.07 5.13 7.48
N MET A 175 4.87 3.93 8.02
CA MET A 175 3.74 3.07 7.76
C MET A 175 3.21 2.52 9.10
N LEU A 176 1.90 2.50 9.24
CA LEU A 176 1.21 1.83 10.33
C LEU A 176 0.87 0.39 9.95
N GLU A 177 0.76 -0.48 10.96
CA GLU A 177 0.30 -1.86 10.78
C GLU A 177 -1.04 -1.92 10.04
N SER A 178 -1.98 -1.02 10.39
CA SER A 178 -3.27 -0.94 9.71
C SER A 178 -3.16 -0.61 8.21
N GLU A 179 -2.15 0.17 7.81
CA GLU A 179 -1.88 0.52 6.40
C GLU A 179 -1.25 -0.66 5.67
N TRP A 180 -0.35 -1.40 6.33
CA TRP A 180 0.19 -2.66 5.81
C TRP A 180 -0.91 -3.70 5.56
N ARG A 181 -1.84 -3.88 6.52
CA ARG A 181 -3.00 -4.78 6.37
C ARG A 181 -3.92 -4.37 5.23
N ILE A 182 -4.17 -3.07 5.07
CA ILE A 182 -4.97 -2.55 3.95
C ILE A 182 -4.32 -2.90 2.62
N ARG A 183 -2.99 -2.75 2.49
CA ARG A 183 -2.27 -3.09 1.26
C ARG A 183 -2.40 -4.57 0.90
N GLN A 184 -2.20 -5.47 1.85
CA GLN A 184 -2.38 -6.90 1.60
C GLN A 184 -3.83 -7.23 1.18
N GLU A 185 -4.80 -6.53 1.77
CA GLU A 185 -6.20 -6.68 1.39
C GLU A 185 -6.47 -6.16 -0.04
N MET A 186 -5.91 -5.00 -0.39
CA MET A 186 -6.00 -4.44 -1.75
C MET A 186 -5.32 -5.33 -2.78
N ASP A 187 -4.13 -5.87 -2.49
CA ASP A 187 -3.43 -6.82 -3.35
C ASP A 187 -4.29 -8.07 -3.59
N ALA A 188 -4.96 -8.58 -2.55
CA ALA A 188 -5.88 -9.70 -2.66
C ALA A 188 -7.11 -9.37 -3.54
N TYR A 189 -7.67 -8.17 -3.45
CA TYR A 189 -8.75 -7.73 -4.32
C TYR A 189 -8.28 -7.50 -5.76
N ASN A 190 -7.13 -6.86 -5.96
CA ASN A 190 -6.57 -6.58 -7.28
C ASN A 190 -6.18 -7.87 -8.03
N ALA A 191 -5.94 -8.97 -7.31
CA ALA A 191 -5.71 -10.29 -7.88
C ALA A 191 -7.00 -11.06 -8.25
N LEU A 192 -8.18 -10.54 -7.90
CA LEU A 192 -9.45 -11.18 -8.27
C LEU A 192 -9.71 -11.07 -9.77
N PRO A 193 -10.38 -12.07 -10.36
CA PRO A 193 -10.73 -12.03 -11.77
C PRO A 193 -11.71 -10.88 -12.05
N CYS A 194 -11.40 -10.12 -13.09
CA CYS A 194 -12.32 -9.18 -13.72
C CYS A 194 -11.97 -9.10 -15.21
N ALA A 195 -12.88 -9.53 -16.08
CA ALA A 195 -12.71 -9.42 -17.52
C ALA A 195 -13.60 -8.28 -18.02
N PHE A 196 -13.00 -7.30 -18.70
CA PHE A 196 -13.74 -6.25 -19.38
C PHE A 196 -13.52 -6.37 -20.89
N ASP A 197 -14.42 -7.10 -21.54
CA ASP A 197 -14.44 -7.30 -23.00
C ASP A 197 -15.42 -6.34 -23.70
N GLY A 198 -15.68 -5.20 -23.06
CA GLY A 198 -16.68 -4.21 -23.48
C GLY A 198 -17.94 -4.26 -22.62
N PHE A 199 -19.00 -3.62 -23.09
CA PHE A 199 -20.26 -3.51 -22.36
C PHE A 199 -21.29 -4.52 -22.88
N PRO A 200 -21.44 -5.71 -22.27
CA PRO A 200 -22.36 -6.73 -22.74
C PRO A 200 -23.82 -6.24 -22.75
N ASP A 201 -24.65 -7.02 -23.44
CA ASP A 201 -26.09 -6.93 -23.34
C ASP A 201 -26.51 -7.29 -21.91
N MET A 202 -27.30 -6.41 -21.29
CA MET A 202 -27.67 -6.57 -19.89
C MET A 202 -28.98 -7.36 -19.77
N PRO A 203 -29.10 -8.20 -18.73
CA PRO A 203 -30.38 -8.84 -18.41
C PRO A 203 -31.42 -7.79 -18.03
N LEU A 204 -32.68 -8.22 -17.95
CA LEU A 204 -33.70 -7.40 -17.31
C LEU A 204 -33.34 -7.20 -15.84
N LEU A 205 -33.07 -5.95 -15.47
CA LEU A 205 -32.76 -5.55 -14.10
C LEU A 205 -34.03 -5.04 -13.42
N ASP A 206 -34.91 -5.96 -13.03
CA ASP A 206 -36.20 -5.67 -12.43
C ASP A 206 -36.48 -6.69 -11.31
N ASP A 207 -36.89 -6.23 -10.14
CA ASP A 207 -37.26 -7.08 -9.00
C ASP A 207 -38.75 -7.03 -8.64
N GLY A 208 -39.57 -6.43 -9.51
CA GLY A 208 -41.00 -6.21 -9.32
C GLY A 208 -41.35 -4.93 -8.56
N GLU A 209 -40.42 -4.36 -7.78
CA GLU A 209 -40.63 -3.08 -7.09
C GLU A 209 -39.94 -1.93 -7.83
N ILE A 210 -38.70 -2.16 -8.27
CA ILE A 210 -37.92 -1.21 -9.04
C ILE A 210 -37.29 -1.88 -10.26
N ARG A 211 -37.00 -1.06 -11.26
CA ARG A 211 -36.20 -1.44 -12.42
C ARG A 211 -35.00 -0.52 -12.57
N LEU A 212 -33.87 -1.06 -13.02
CA LEU A 212 -32.70 -0.27 -13.38
C LEU A 212 -32.66 -0.06 -14.89
N VAL A 213 -32.62 1.20 -15.31
CA VAL A 213 -32.48 1.57 -16.72
C VAL A 213 -31.08 2.12 -16.93
N CYS A 214 -30.27 1.44 -17.74
CA CYS A 214 -28.93 1.91 -18.07
C CYS A 214 -29.02 3.19 -18.91
N GLU A 215 -28.55 4.30 -18.36
CA GLU A 215 -28.52 5.61 -19.04
C GLU A 215 -27.18 5.82 -19.74
N LYS A 216 -26.07 5.35 -19.15
CA LYS A 216 -24.73 5.51 -19.73
C LYS A 216 -23.82 4.30 -19.50
N LYS A 217 -22.97 4.06 -20.49
CA LYS A 217 -21.83 3.13 -20.47
C LYS A 217 -20.58 3.97 -20.68
N LEU A 218 -19.76 4.13 -19.65
CA LEU A 218 -18.59 5.01 -19.65
C LEU A 218 -17.32 4.15 -19.72
N PRO A 219 -16.55 4.19 -20.83
CA PRO A 219 -15.30 3.43 -20.93
C PRO A 219 -14.27 3.91 -19.91
N ALA A 220 -13.19 3.15 -19.74
CA ALA A 220 -12.08 3.57 -18.90
C ALA A 220 -11.47 4.90 -19.40
N GLU A 221 -11.05 5.75 -18.46
CA GLU A 221 -10.23 6.93 -18.75
C GLU A 221 -8.91 6.80 -17.96
N PRO A 222 -7.88 6.14 -18.53
CA PRO A 222 -6.63 5.84 -17.81
C PRO A 222 -5.92 7.09 -17.27
N GLU A 223 -5.99 8.21 -18.00
CA GLU A 223 -5.40 9.49 -17.58
C GLU A 223 -6.01 10.00 -16.27
N LYS A 224 -7.30 9.74 -16.05
CA LYS A 224 -8.02 10.06 -14.81
C LYS A 224 -8.01 8.91 -13.81
N LYS A 225 -7.37 7.79 -14.15
CA LYS A 225 -7.41 6.52 -13.40
C LYS A 225 -8.85 6.00 -13.20
N TYR A 226 -9.75 6.31 -14.13
CA TYR A 226 -11.13 5.84 -14.07
C TYR A 226 -11.24 4.49 -14.76
N VAL A 227 -11.93 3.57 -14.09
CA VAL A 227 -12.29 2.26 -14.65
C VAL A 227 -13.58 2.36 -15.46
N PRO A 228 -13.91 1.38 -16.31
CA PRO A 228 -15.19 1.34 -16.97
C PRO A 228 -16.35 1.34 -15.96
N SER A 229 -17.44 2.00 -16.29
CA SER A 229 -18.59 2.09 -15.40
C SER A 229 -19.92 2.19 -16.13
N TYR A 230 -20.98 1.88 -15.39
CA TYR A 230 -22.37 2.01 -15.81
C TYR A 230 -23.07 3.04 -14.93
N GLU A 231 -23.90 3.88 -15.53
CA GLU A 231 -24.86 4.73 -14.81
C GLU A 231 -26.28 4.25 -15.10
N PHE A 232 -27.05 4.01 -14.04
CA PHE A 232 -28.43 3.58 -14.13
C PHE A 232 -29.37 4.58 -13.44
N ALA A 233 -30.52 4.81 -14.06
CA ALA A 233 -31.69 5.32 -13.37
C ALA A 233 -32.34 4.20 -12.55
N VAL A 234 -32.68 4.49 -11.29
CA VAL A 234 -33.56 3.66 -10.47
C VAL A 234 -34.98 4.13 -10.74
N CYS A 235 -35.82 3.27 -11.33
CA CYS A 235 -37.18 3.63 -11.69
C CYS A 235 -38.21 2.79 -10.94
N ARG A 236 -39.33 3.42 -10.56
CA ARG A 236 -40.53 2.74 -10.05
C ARG A 236 -41.68 3.02 -11.01
N GLY A 237 -42.14 1.98 -11.71
CA GLY A 237 -43.01 2.18 -12.88
C GLY A 237 -42.31 3.04 -13.94
N SER A 238 -42.94 4.13 -14.36
CA SER A 238 -42.36 5.10 -15.31
C SER A 238 -41.54 6.21 -14.67
N GLU A 239 -41.58 6.37 -13.34
CA GLU A 239 -40.92 7.48 -12.65
C GLU A 239 -39.49 7.11 -12.25
N LYS A 240 -38.52 8.00 -12.53
CA LYS A 240 -37.16 7.92 -12.00
C LYS A 240 -37.16 8.43 -10.55
N ILE A 241 -36.65 7.60 -9.64
CA ILE A 241 -36.67 7.85 -8.19
C ILE A 241 -35.27 7.93 -7.57
N GLY A 242 -34.24 7.83 -8.41
CA GLY A 242 -32.84 7.89 -8.00
C GLY A 242 -31.88 7.42 -9.08
N THR A 243 -30.62 7.25 -8.70
CA THR A 243 -29.53 6.76 -9.55
C THR A 243 -28.68 5.74 -8.80
N VAL A 244 -28.07 4.83 -9.57
CA VAL A 244 -27.06 3.90 -9.08
C VAL A 244 -26.00 3.70 -10.17
N ASN A 245 -24.74 3.51 -9.78
CA ASN A 245 -23.66 3.19 -10.70
C ASN A 245 -22.92 1.90 -10.28
N LEU A 246 -22.29 1.27 -11.26
CA LEU A 246 -21.39 0.15 -11.09
C LEU A 246 -20.07 0.46 -11.78
N ARG A 247 -18.97 0.41 -11.03
CA ARG A 247 -17.59 0.53 -11.53
C ARG A 247 -17.00 -0.87 -11.64
N VAL A 248 -16.44 -1.20 -12.80
CA VAL A 248 -15.96 -2.54 -13.15
C VAL A 248 -14.46 -2.63 -12.94
N GLY A 249 -13.99 -3.69 -12.26
CA GLY A 249 -12.58 -3.90 -11.97
C GLY A 249 -12.25 -3.77 -10.50
N TYR A 250 -10.97 -3.98 -10.18
CA TYR A 250 -10.40 -3.85 -8.85
C TYR A 250 -9.18 -2.93 -8.97
N THR A 251 -9.19 -1.84 -8.20
CA THR A 251 -8.07 -0.92 -8.12
C THR A 251 -7.95 -0.36 -6.71
N ASP A 252 -6.78 0.17 -6.39
CA ASP A 252 -6.52 0.83 -5.13
C ASP A 252 -7.53 1.95 -4.82
N ALA A 253 -7.99 2.69 -5.84
CA ALA A 253 -8.98 3.73 -5.67
C ALA A 253 -10.36 3.15 -5.32
N LEU A 254 -10.77 2.06 -6.00
CA LEU A 254 -12.05 1.39 -5.78
C LEU A 254 -12.14 0.74 -4.39
N TYR A 255 -11.01 0.36 -3.80
CA TYR A 255 -10.98 -0.09 -2.41
C TYR A 255 -11.59 0.95 -1.46
N TYR A 256 -11.34 2.24 -1.70
CA TYR A 256 -11.83 3.32 -0.85
C TYR A 256 -13.17 3.92 -1.33
N CYS A 257 -13.40 4.06 -2.63
CA CYS A 257 -14.62 4.67 -3.17
C CYS A 257 -15.73 3.68 -3.54
N GLY A 258 -15.44 2.38 -3.51
CA GLY A 258 -16.36 1.28 -3.78
C GLY A 258 -16.70 1.10 -5.27
N HIS A 259 -17.22 -0.09 -5.59
CA HIS A 259 -17.75 -0.41 -6.92
C HIS A 259 -19.15 0.16 -7.14
N ILE A 260 -19.94 0.34 -6.09
CA ILE A 260 -21.32 0.81 -6.17
C ILE A 260 -21.48 2.16 -5.47
N GLY A 261 -21.98 3.15 -6.20
CA GLY A 261 -22.52 4.39 -5.65
C GLY A 261 -24.01 4.53 -5.95
N TYR A 262 -24.79 5.04 -5.01
CA TYR A 262 -26.24 5.26 -5.19
C TYR A 262 -26.73 6.56 -4.55
N GLY A 263 -27.81 7.09 -5.10
CA GLY A 263 -28.60 8.17 -4.52
C GLY A 263 -30.09 7.92 -4.78
N ILE A 264 -30.90 7.92 -3.73
CA ILE A 264 -32.37 7.84 -3.83
C ILE A 264 -32.94 9.20 -3.45
N ASP A 265 -33.92 9.69 -4.22
CA ASP A 265 -34.57 10.96 -3.98
C ASP A 265 -35.26 10.97 -2.62
N GLU A 266 -35.25 12.12 -1.95
CA GLU A 266 -35.61 12.24 -0.55
C GLU A 266 -36.99 11.66 -0.21
N LYS A 267 -38.01 11.92 -1.04
CA LYS A 267 -39.37 11.40 -0.90
C LYS A 267 -39.48 9.86 -0.95
N TYR A 268 -38.47 9.19 -1.50
CA TYR A 268 -38.41 7.74 -1.68
C TYR A 268 -37.41 7.04 -0.76
N ARG A 269 -36.64 7.78 0.06
CA ARG A 269 -35.70 7.22 1.03
C ARG A 269 -36.41 6.40 2.11
N GLY A 270 -35.68 5.49 2.74
CA GLY A 270 -36.17 4.65 3.82
C GLY A 270 -37.02 3.44 3.40
N ARG A 271 -37.32 3.29 2.10
CA ARG A 271 -38.18 2.21 1.56
C ARG A 271 -37.44 0.98 1.04
N GLY A 272 -36.12 0.93 1.18
CA GLY A 272 -35.30 -0.22 0.77
C GLY A 272 -34.77 -0.20 -0.67
N TYR A 273 -35.17 0.78 -1.49
CA TYR A 273 -34.81 0.86 -2.92
C TYR A 273 -33.29 0.89 -3.19
N ALA A 274 -32.48 1.52 -2.33
CA ALA A 274 -31.03 1.49 -2.49
C ALA A 274 -30.46 0.06 -2.41
N GLY A 275 -30.95 -0.74 -1.46
CA GLY A 275 -30.55 -2.15 -1.34
C GLY A 275 -31.06 -2.99 -2.50
N ALA A 276 -32.29 -2.78 -2.94
CA ALA A 276 -32.83 -3.41 -4.15
C ALA A 276 -31.95 -3.13 -5.38
N ALA A 277 -31.57 -1.87 -5.59
CA ALA A 277 -30.71 -1.46 -6.69
C ALA A 277 -29.32 -2.13 -6.62
N CYS A 278 -28.70 -2.17 -5.43
CA CYS A 278 -27.42 -2.87 -5.25
C CYS A 278 -27.52 -4.37 -5.58
N ARG A 279 -28.61 -5.06 -5.19
CA ARG A 279 -28.81 -6.49 -5.50
C ARG A 279 -28.91 -6.72 -7.00
N LEU A 280 -29.67 -5.89 -7.72
CA LEU A 280 -29.79 -5.99 -9.17
C LEU A 280 -28.42 -5.83 -9.86
N LEU A 281 -27.57 -4.92 -9.37
CA LEU A 281 -26.22 -4.72 -9.91
C LEU A 281 -25.27 -5.90 -9.73
N VAL A 282 -25.52 -6.82 -8.78
CA VAL A 282 -24.72 -8.05 -8.63
C VAL A 282 -24.77 -8.88 -9.92
N SER A 283 -25.93 -8.95 -10.57
CA SER A 283 -26.08 -9.66 -11.85
C SER A 283 -25.22 -9.05 -12.97
N VAL A 284 -25.08 -7.72 -12.99
CA VAL A 284 -24.24 -7.01 -13.95
C VAL A 284 -22.75 -7.24 -13.64
N ALA A 285 -22.37 -7.21 -12.37
CA ALA A 285 -20.99 -7.50 -11.95
C ALA A 285 -20.53 -8.91 -12.35
N ARG A 286 -21.43 -9.91 -12.26
CA ARG A 286 -21.16 -11.28 -12.71
C ARG A 286 -20.83 -11.38 -14.20
N LEU A 287 -21.42 -10.54 -15.04
CA LEU A 287 -21.10 -10.53 -16.48
C LEU A 287 -19.63 -10.17 -16.75
N HIS A 288 -18.98 -9.46 -15.82
CA HIS A 288 -17.56 -9.10 -15.87
C HIS A 288 -16.67 -10.06 -15.06
N GLY A 289 -17.23 -11.17 -14.57
CA GLY A 289 -16.51 -12.15 -13.75
C GLY A 289 -16.16 -11.67 -12.34
N MET A 290 -16.70 -10.54 -11.89
CA MET A 290 -16.41 -9.97 -10.57
C MET A 290 -17.04 -10.84 -9.47
N LYS A 291 -16.20 -11.47 -8.65
CA LYS A 291 -16.64 -12.37 -7.56
C LYS A 291 -16.95 -11.66 -6.25
N LYS A 292 -16.47 -10.42 -6.10
CA LYS A 292 -16.63 -9.63 -4.87
C LYS A 292 -16.88 -8.18 -5.22
N LEU A 293 -17.77 -7.54 -4.48
CA LEU A 293 -18.06 -6.12 -4.62
C LEU A 293 -17.72 -5.38 -3.34
N ILE A 294 -16.96 -4.30 -3.48
CA ILE A 294 -16.69 -3.37 -2.39
C ILE A 294 -17.76 -2.29 -2.42
N ILE A 295 -18.44 -2.09 -1.30
CA ILE A 295 -19.35 -0.97 -1.09
C ILE A 295 -18.77 -0.14 0.04
N THR A 296 -18.59 1.15 -0.18
CA THR A 296 -18.04 2.03 0.85
C THR A 296 -19.02 3.12 1.23
N ASN A 297 -18.89 3.59 2.46
CA ASN A 297 -19.59 4.78 2.92
C ASN A 297 -18.73 5.56 3.92
N ASN A 298 -18.98 6.87 4.00
CA ASN A 298 -18.50 7.67 5.11
C ASN A 298 -19.01 7.02 6.43
N VAL A 299 -18.13 6.92 7.43
CA VAL A 299 -18.43 6.35 8.74
C VAL A 299 -19.63 6.97 9.46
N GLU A 300 -19.95 8.22 9.12
CA GLU A 300 -21.10 8.96 9.67
C GLU A 300 -22.41 8.66 8.92
N ASN A 301 -22.34 8.01 7.75
CA ASN A 301 -23.51 7.70 6.92
C ASN A 301 -24.23 6.43 7.41
N ALA A 302 -24.96 6.58 8.50
CA ALA A 302 -25.73 5.49 9.10
C ALA A 302 -26.77 4.86 8.16
N ALA A 303 -27.32 5.63 7.21
CA ALA A 303 -28.29 5.13 6.24
C ALA A 303 -27.64 4.14 5.25
N SER A 304 -26.49 4.51 4.68
CA SER A 304 -25.73 3.66 3.75
C SER A 304 -25.18 2.41 4.44
N ARG A 305 -24.72 2.56 5.70
CA ARG A 305 -24.34 1.42 6.54
C ARG A 305 -25.48 0.41 6.70
N ARG A 306 -26.69 0.86 7.04
CA ARG A 306 -27.87 -0.02 7.15
C ARG A 306 -28.22 -0.71 5.83
N VAL A 307 -28.00 -0.04 4.69
CA VAL A 307 -28.18 -0.69 3.37
C VAL A 307 -27.19 -1.84 3.22
N CYS A 308 -25.90 -1.63 3.50
CA CYS A 308 -24.87 -2.67 3.44
C CYS A 308 -25.20 -3.85 4.37
N GLU A 309 -25.61 -3.57 5.61
CA GLU A 309 -25.99 -4.60 6.58
C GLU A 309 -27.20 -5.42 6.10
N LYS A 310 -28.24 -4.78 5.55
CA LYS A 310 -29.42 -5.46 4.98
C LYS A 310 -29.12 -6.25 3.71
N LEU A 311 -28.07 -5.88 2.98
CA LEU A 311 -27.57 -6.65 1.84
C LEU A 311 -26.83 -7.92 2.25
N GLY A 312 -26.55 -8.10 3.54
CA GLY A 312 -25.66 -9.16 4.02
C GLY A 312 -24.19 -8.88 3.70
N ALA A 313 -23.83 -7.63 3.36
CA ALA A 313 -22.44 -7.27 3.11
C ALA A 313 -21.66 -7.28 4.43
N ARG A 314 -20.49 -7.91 4.43
CA ARG A 314 -19.61 -8.02 5.60
C ARG A 314 -18.81 -6.73 5.76
N LEU A 315 -18.87 -6.11 6.94
CA LEU A 315 -17.94 -5.03 7.27
C LEU A 315 -16.52 -5.61 7.36
N VAL A 316 -15.64 -5.19 6.44
CA VAL A 316 -14.25 -5.65 6.42
C VAL A 316 -13.42 -4.84 7.39
N ARG A 317 -13.52 -3.50 7.31
CA ARG A 317 -12.84 -2.58 8.23
C ARG A 317 -13.40 -1.15 8.14
N ARG A 318 -12.98 -0.33 9.10
CA ARG A 318 -12.96 1.14 8.99
C ARG A 318 -11.55 1.56 8.57
N ALA A 319 -11.40 2.09 7.37
CA ALA A 319 -10.11 2.49 6.82
C ALA A 319 -9.93 4.01 6.89
N ARG A 320 -8.72 4.46 7.22
CA ARG A 320 -8.32 5.85 6.97
C ARG A 320 -8.20 6.05 5.46
N VAL A 321 -8.86 7.08 4.97
CA VAL A 321 -8.85 7.44 3.55
C VAL A 321 -7.52 8.16 3.25
N PRO A 322 -6.77 7.74 2.22
CA PRO A 322 -5.50 8.36 1.87
C PRO A 322 -5.72 9.68 1.12
N GLU A 323 -4.79 10.60 1.31
CA GLU A 323 -4.85 11.98 0.77
C GLU A 323 -4.93 12.05 -0.76
N TRP A 324 -4.34 11.06 -1.44
CA TRP A 324 -4.37 10.97 -2.90
C TRP A 324 -5.73 10.55 -3.46
N SER A 325 -6.65 10.02 -2.64
CA SER A 325 -7.95 9.55 -3.12
C SER A 325 -8.92 10.71 -3.36
N GLY A 326 -9.76 10.60 -4.39
CA GLY A 326 -10.75 11.64 -4.71
C GLY A 326 -11.71 11.93 -3.55
N ILE A 327 -12.14 10.90 -2.82
CA ILE A 327 -13.05 11.05 -1.69
C ILE A 327 -12.42 11.77 -0.48
N TYR A 328 -11.09 11.86 -0.41
CA TYR A 328 -10.41 12.67 0.61
C TYR A 328 -10.64 14.16 0.37
N ALA A 329 -10.66 14.59 -0.90
CA ALA A 329 -10.96 15.97 -1.27
C ALA A 329 -12.39 16.38 -0.86
N ASP A 330 -13.32 15.42 -0.83
CA ASP A 330 -14.71 15.59 -0.38
C ASP A 330 -14.85 15.64 1.16
N GLY A 331 -13.74 15.72 1.90
CA GLY A 331 -13.75 15.77 3.37
C GLY A 331 -13.86 14.42 4.06
N ILE A 332 -13.95 13.30 3.33
CA ILE A 332 -14.04 11.97 3.92
C ILE A 332 -12.65 11.57 4.43
N ARG A 333 -12.52 11.37 5.75
CA ARG A 333 -11.27 10.94 6.40
C ARG A 333 -11.26 9.46 6.75
N PHE A 334 -12.43 8.89 6.97
CA PHE A 334 -12.61 7.47 7.24
C PHE A 334 -13.77 6.92 6.42
N ALA A 335 -13.57 5.73 5.85
CA ALA A 335 -14.60 5.00 5.14
C ALA A 335 -14.81 3.64 5.82
N ASN A 336 -16.07 3.22 5.93
CA ASN A 336 -16.39 1.82 6.15
C ASN A 336 -16.23 1.08 4.82
N ILE A 337 -15.50 -0.03 4.83
CA ILE A 337 -15.29 -0.90 3.68
C ILE A 337 -16.14 -2.15 3.88
N PHE A 338 -17.18 -2.32 3.07
CA PHE A 338 -18.03 -3.52 3.08
C PHE A 338 -17.71 -4.39 1.88
N GLU A 339 -17.71 -5.71 2.09
CA GLU A 339 -17.59 -6.71 1.04
C GLU A 339 -18.95 -7.39 0.85
N LEU A 340 -19.46 -7.36 -0.37
CA LEU A 340 -20.64 -8.08 -0.81
C LEU A 340 -20.20 -9.23 -1.74
N SER A 341 -20.75 -10.42 -1.52
CA SER A 341 -20.53 -11.56 -2.42
C SER A 341 -21.05 -11.26 -3.82
N GLY A 342 -20.25 -11.60 -4.82
CA GLY A 342 -20.67 -11.63 -6.21
C GLY A 342 -21.45 -12.89 -6.56
N ASP A 343 -21.35 -13.97 -5.77
CA ASP A 343 -21.98 -15.28 -6.01
C ASP A 343 -23.42 -15.39 -5.52
#